data_AF-A0A7J5D4L3-F1
#
_entry.id   AF-A0A7J5D4L3-F1
#
_cell.length_a   1.000
_cell.length_b   1.000
_cell.length_c   1.000
_cell.angle_alpha   90.00
_cell.angle_beta   90.00
_cell.angle_gamma   90.00
#
_symmetry.space_group_name_H-M   'P 1'
#
loop_
_entity.id
_entity.type
_entity.pdbx_description
1 polymer ?
#
loop_
_entity_poly.entity_id
_entity_poly.type
_entity_poly.pdbx_seq_one_letter_code
_entity_poly.pdbx_strand_id
1 'polypeptide(L)'
;MSGSAAVGPGPLTVALLRGGPRAAVKVAVLALHLRGAVAAGRPGTVRVSGPAVGRSSGPGIALERAVYGSLYNPAGIRELTERPRVRRALAELRGEAVAAGLLRRLPPHRTRAARHALRKLRASFPPPAGPEGLSAADVLLAVALHGDTALTVLVPRFTGAAGLTGRGGRQERGPSWSGGGEGGGFTGCAGGWEA
;
A
#
# COMPACT_ATOMS: atom_id res chain seq x y z
N MET A 1 -16.82 -23.00 16.68
CA MET A 1 -17.60 -21.82 17.12
C MET A 1 -16.93 -20.58 16.56
N SER A 2 -17.26 -20.20 15.32
CA SER A 2 -16.67 -19.03 14.66
C SER A 2 -17.48 -17.80 15.08
N GLY A 3 -17.03 -17.14 16.14
CA GLY A 3 -17.61 -15.89 16.60
C GLY A 3 -17.51 -14.85 15.50
N SER A 4 -18.63 -14.58 14.84
CA SER A 4 -18.94 -13.29 14.20
C SER A 4 -19.09 -12.24 15.32
N ALA A 5 -17.99 -11.99 16.03
CA ALA A 5 -17.97 -11.18 17.24
C ALA A 5 -17.62 -9.75 16.86
N ALA A 6 -18.67 -8.92 16.79
CA ALA A 6 -18.66 -7.47 16.57
C ALA A 6 -18.10 -7.04 15.21
N VAL A 7 -18.96 -6.45 14.38
CA VAL A 7 -18.55 -5.69 13.18
C VAL A 7 -17.77 -4.46 13.65
N GLY A 8 -16.53 -4.67 14.06
CA GLY A 8 -15.54 -3.64 14.19
C GLY A 8 -15.27 -3.02 12.80
N PRO A 9 -14.65 -1.84 12.77
CA PRO A 9 -14.23 -1.27 11.49
C PRO A 9 -13.39 -2.29 10.72
N GLY A 10 -13.75 -2.53 9.45
CA GLY A 10 -13.01 -3.47 8.60
C GLY A 10 -11.51 -3.10 8.48
N PRO A 11 -10.63 -4.05 8.11
CA PRO A 11 -9.18 -3.83 8.07
C PRO A 11 -8.76 -2.60 7.24
N LEU A 12 -9.46 -2.35 6.13
CA LEU A 12 -9.24 -1.18 5.28
C LEU A 12 -9.58 0.14 5.97
N THR A 13 -10.69 0.17 6.73
CA THR A 13 -11.08 1.32 7.56
C THR A 13 -10.07 1.55 8.68
N VAL A 14 -9.60 0.48 9.34
CA VAL A 14 -8.55 0.57 10.37
C VAL A 14 -7.26 1.15 9.80
N ALA A 15 -6.86 0.69 8.62
CA ALA A 15 -5.67 1.19 7.93
C ALA A 15 -5.81 2.66 7.51
N LEU A 16 -6.97 3.04 6.96
CA LEU A 16 -7.31 4.42 6.63
C LEU A 16 -7.24 5.32 7.87
N LEU A 17 -7.84 4.87 8.97
CA LEU A 17 -7.80 5.60 10.23
C LEU A 17 -6.34 5.78 10.66
N ARG A 18 -5.56 4.70 10.78
CA ARG A 18 -4.22 4.71 11.38
C ARG A 18 -3.14 5.38 10.54
N GLY A 19 -3.11 5.12 9.23
CA GLY A 19 -2.02 5.56 8.35
C GLY A 19 -2.50 6.34 7.12
N GLY A 20 -3.79 6.65 7.02
CA GLY A 20 -4.35 7.41 5.91
C GLY A 20 -4.54 6.59 4.63
N PRO A 21 -4.78 7.28 3.49
CA PRO A 21 -5.11 6.64 2.21
C PRO A 21 -4.07 5.62 1.75
N ARG A 22 -2.80 5.95 1.94
CA ARG A 22 -1.69 5.09 1.52
C ARG A 22 -1.68 3.77 2.27
N ALA A 23 -1.94 3.78 3.57
CA ALA A 23 -2.03 2.56 4.36
C ALA A 23 -3.23 1.70 3.95
N ALA A 24 -4.38 2.32 3.65
CA ALA A 24 -5.55 1.62 3.14
C ALA A 24 -5.27 0.91 1.80
N VAL A 25 -4.58 1.58 0.87
CA VAL A 25 -4.19 0.97 -0.42
C VAL A 25 -3.22 -0.20 -0.23
N LYS A 26 -2.24 -0.10 0.69
CA LYS A 26 -1.35 -1.24 0.99
C LYS A 26 -2.12 -2.45 1.51
N VAL A 27 -3.07 -2.25 2.42
CA VAL A 27 -3.92 -3.33 2.94
C VAL A 27 -4.82 -3.91 1.85
N ALA A 28 -5.34 -3.08 0.94
CA ALA A 28 -6.12 -3.56 -0.21
C ALA A 28 -5.28 -4.44 -1.16
N VAL A 29 -4.06 -4.00 -1.47
CA VAL A 29 -3.12 -4.79 -2.27
C VAL A 29 -2.75 -6.11 -1.58
N LEU A 30 -2.51 -6.07 -0.27
CA LEU A 30 -2.24 -7.28 0.52
C LEU A 30 -3.43 -8.24 0.52
N ALA A 31 -4.67 -7.73 0.65
CA ALA A 31 -5.87 -8.55 0.61
C ALA A 31 -6.03 -9.27 -0.74
N LEU A 32 -5.71 -8.58 -1.83
CA LEU A 32 -5.68 -9.17 -3.17
C LEU A 32 -4.56 -10.21 -3.32
N HIS A 33 -3.40 -9.97 -2.71
CA HIS A 33 -2.27 -10.89 -2.74
C HIS A 33 -2.54 -12.19 -1.97
N LEU A 34 -3.10 -12.11 -0.75
CA LEU A 34 -3.47 -13.28 0.06
C LEU A 34 -4.52 -14.16 -0.63
N ARG A 35 -5.33 -13.57 -1.53
CA ARG A 35 -6.30 -14.30 -2.37
C ARG A 35 -5.71 -14.79 -3.69
N GLY A 36 -4.44 -14.55 -3.97
CA GLY A 36 -3.78 -14.94 -5.23
C GLY A 36 -4.20 -14.11 -6.45
N ALA A 37 -5.00 -13.05 -6.29
CA ALA A 37 -5.45 -12.22 -7.40
C ALA A 37 -4.33 -11.32 -7.96
N VAL A 38 -3.33 -11.04 -7.14
CA VAL A 38 -2.28 -10.04 -7.41
C VAL A 38 -0.92 -10.56 -6.95
N ALA A 39 0.10 -10.27 -7.75
CA ALA A 39 1.50 -10.58 -7.44
C ALA A 39 2.39 -9.34 -7.63
N ALA A 40 3.61 -9.40 -7.12
CA ALA A 40 4.62 -8.41 -7.45
C ALA A 40 4.96 -8.50 -8.95
N GLY A 41 5.05 -7.33 -9.59
CA GLY A 41 5.41 -7.18 -10.99
C GLY A 41 6.91 -6.90 -11.16
N ARG A 42 7.24 -5.88 -11.97
CA ARG A 42 8.59 -5.28 -11.99
C ARG A 42 8.95 -4.75 -10.60
N PRO A 43 10.24 -4.63 -10.23
CA PRO A 43 10.64 -4.12 -8.92
C PRO A 43 9.87 -2.86 -8.52
N GLY A 44 9.15 -2.91 -7.39
CA GLY A 44 8.35 -1.79 -6.88
C GLY A 44 6.95 -1.62 -7.49
N THR A 45 6.50 -2.58 -8.31
CA THR A 45 5.17 -2.57 -8.93
C THR A 45 4.36 -3.81 -8.58
N VAL A 46 3.07 -3.69 -8.76
CA VAL A 46 2.07 -4.73 -8.50
C VAL A 46 1.34 -5.02 -9.81
N ARG A 47 1.03 -6.30 -10.09
CA ARG A 47 0.28 -6.72 -11.28
C ARG A 47 -0.79 -7.75 -10.95
N VAL A 48 -1.82 -7.84 -11.79
CA VAL A 48 -2.80 -8.93 -11.73
C VAL A 48 -2.10 -10.28 -12.01
N SER A 49 -2.43 -11.31 -11.24
CA SER A 49 -1.85 -12.66 -11.35
C SER A 49 -2.88 -13.78 -11.34
N GLY A 50 -4.12 -13.51 -10.96
CA GLY A 50 -5.16 -14.53 -10.81
C GLY A 50 -6.56 -13.92 -10.98
N PRO A 51 -7.62 -14.76 -10.98
CA PRO A 51 -8.97 -14.32 -11.23
C PRO A 51 -9.45 -13.28 -10.20
N ALA A 52 -10.31 -12.39 -10.67
CA ALA A 52 -10.85 -11.30 -9.88
C ALA A 52 -11.66 -11.82 -8.68
N VAL A 53 -11.69 -10.97 -7.64
CA VAL A 53 -12.45 -11.05 -6.39
C VAL A 53 -13.76 -11.86 -6.51
N GLY A 54 -13.85 -12.97 -5.77
CA GLY A 54 -15.13 -13.65 -5.52
C GLY A 54 -16.12 -12.73 -4.79
N ARG A 55 -17.43 -12.96 -4.97
CA ARG A 55 -18.54 -12.14 -4.43
C ARG A 55 -18.46 -11.98 -2.90
N SER A 56 -17.66 -11.03 -2.44
CA SER A 56 -17.46 -10.68 -1.05
C SER A 56 -18.23 -9.40 -0.78
N SER A 57 -19.19 -9.41 0.14
CA SER A 57 -19.89 -8.21 0.62
C SER A 57 -19.26 -7.77 1.93
N GLY A 58 -18.63 -6.60 1.94
CA GLY A 58 -18.05 -6.01 3.14
C GLY A 58 -17.49 -4.59 2.90
N PRO A 59 -17.32 -3.79 3.96
CA PRO A 59 -16.78 -2.44 3.87
C PRO A 59 -15.37 -2.45 3.25
N GLY A 60 -15.16 -1.60 2.24
CA GLY A 60 -13.90 -1.50 1.50
C GLY A 60 -13.76 -2.40 0.27
N ILE A 61 -14.77 -3.21 -0.08
CA ILE A 61 -14.78 -3.98 -1.35
C ILE A 61 -14.66 -3.07 -2.59
N ALA A 62 -15.21 -1.86 -2.53
CA ALA A 62 -15.10 -0.85 -3.59
C ALA A 62 -13.63 -0.45 -3.83
N LEU A 63 -12.86 -0.32 -2.75
CA LEU A 63 -11.42 -0.01 -2.83
C LEU A 63 -10.64 -1.17 -3.41
N GLU A 64 -10.91 -2.39 -2.98
CA GLU A 64 -10.24 -3.59 -3.54
C GLU A 64 -10.54 -3.76 -5.03
N ARG A 65 -11.79 -3.57 -5.45
CA ARG A 65 -12.19 -3.61 -6.87
C ARG A 65 -11.54 -2.49 -7.68
N ALA A 66 -11.48 -1.28 -7.14
CA ALA A 66 -10.84 -0.14 -7.80
C ALA A 66 -9.33 -0.36 -7.98
N VAL A 67 -8.67 -0.94 -6.98
CA VAL A 67 -7.25 -1.32 -7.06
C VAL A 67 -7.07 -2.42 -8.11
N TYR A 68 -7.83 -3.52 -8.01
CA TYR A 68 -7.74 -4.62 -8.97
C TYR A 68 -7.95 -4.16 -10.42
N GLY A 69 -9.00 -3.37 -10.68
CA GLY A 69 -9.29 -2.83 -12.02
C GLY A 69 -8.28 -1.78 -12.48
N SER A 70 -7.48 -1.21 -11.57
CA SER A 70 -6.35 -0.33 -11.91
C SER A 70 -5.10 -1.14 -12.26
N LEU A 71 -4.93 -2.35 -11.72
CA LEU A 71 -3.74 -3.17 -11.93
C LEU A 71 -3.67 -3.86 -13.31
N TYR A 72 -4.55 -3.49 -14.25
CA TYR A 72 -4.41 -3.88 -15.67
C TYR A 72 -3.05 -3.45 -16.24
N ASN A 73 -2.55 -2.28 -15.82
CA ASN A 73 -1.16 -1.89 -16.02
C ASN A 73 -0.40 -2.00 -14.69
N PRO A 74 0.80 -2.61 -14.67
CA PRO A 74 1.61 -2.71 -13.46
C PRO A 74 1.86 -1.34 -12.85
N ALA A 75 1.56 -1.18 -11.55
CA ALA A 75 1.59 0.13 -10.90
C ALA A 75 2.20 0.06 -9.50
N GLY A 76 2.85 1.15 -9.09
CA GLY A 76 3.33 1.33 -7.72
C GLY A 76 2.24 1.88 -6.79
N ILE A 77 2.43 1.76 -5.46
CA ILE A 77 1.45 2.23 -4.46
C ILE A 77 1.12 3.72 -4.60
N ARG A 78 2.11 4.56 -4.91
CA ARG A 78 1.90 6.00 -5.10
C ARG A 78 1.02 6.30 -6.32
N GLU A 79 1.31 5.63 -7.43
CA GLU A 79 0.55 5.77 -8.66
C GLU A 79 -0.91 5.30 -8.46
N LEU A 80 -1.11 4.19 -7.75
CA LEU A 80 -2.46 3.73 -7.38
C LEU A 80 -3.24 4.78 -6.59
N THR A 81 -2.60 5.50 -5.65
CA THR A 81 -3.28 6.55 -4.88
C THR A 81 -3.64 7.79 -5.71
N GLU A 82 -2.95 8.04 -6.82
CA GLU A 82 -3.19 9.18 -7.71
C GLU A 82 -4.33 8.89 -8.71
N ARG A 83 -4.64 7.61 -8.96
CA ARG A 83 -5.67 7.20 -9.92
C ARG A 83 -7.10 7.62 -9.50
N PRO A 84 -7.92 8.18 -10.42
CA PRO A 84 -9.27 8.67 -10.10
C PRO A 84 -10.19 7.61 -9.47
N ARG A 85 -10.15 6.37 -9.99
CA ARG A 85 -10.98 5.26 -9.47
C ARG A 85 -10.66 4.93 -8.01
N VAL A 86 -9.37 4.91 -7.66
CA VAL A 86 -8.91 4.63 -6.29
C VAL A 86 -9.23 5.81 -5.38
N ARG A 87 -9.06 7.05 -5.85
CA ARG A 87 -9.45 8.26 -5.09
C ARG A 87 -10.93 8.28 -4.76
N ARG A 88 -11.80 7.91 -5.71
CA ARG A 88 -13.24 7.79 -5.50
C ARG A 88 -13.57 6.72 -4.45
N ALA A 89 -13.01 5.53 -4.59
CA ALA A 89 -13.23 4.46 -3.61
C ALA A 89 -12.68 4.80 -2.20
N LEU A 90 -11.58 5.55 -2.11
CA LEU A 90 -11.08 6.09 -0.84
C LEU A 90 -12.02 7.14 -0.24
N ALA A 91 -12.68 7.96 -1.06
CA ALA A 91 -13.68 8.91 -0.61
C ALA A 91 -14.94 8.20 -0.09
N GLU A 92 -15.38 7.13 -0.76
CA GLU A 92 -16.47 6.27 -0.31
C GLU A 92 -16.12 5.62 1.04
N LEU A 93 -14.92 5.02 1.17
CA LEU A 93 -14.45 4.45 2.44
C LEU A 93 -14.34 5.49 3.57
N ARG A 94 -13.95 6.73 3.25
CA ARG A 94 -13.97 7.85 4.21
C ARG A 94 -15.41 8.20 4.61
N GLY A 95 -16.34 8.20 3.65
CA GLY A 95 -17.76 8.42 3.90
C GLY A 95 -18.34 7.38 4.86
N GLU A 96 -18.04 6.09 4.63
CA GLU A 96 -18.41 5.00 5.54
C GLU A 96 -17.84 5.21 6.95
N ALA A 97 -16.57 5.61 7.06
CA ALA A 97 -15.93 5.88 8.34
C ALA A 97 -16.52 7.12 9.06
N VAL A 98 -16.98 8.13 8.31
CA VAL A 98 -17.70 9.29 8.86
C VAL A 98 -19.09 8.88 9.33
N ALA A 99 -19.83 8.10 8.52
CA ALA A 99 -21.14 7.58 8.87
C ALA A 99 -21.10 6.69 10.13
N ALA A 100 -20.02 5.91 10.30
CA ALA A 100 -19.76 5.12 11.50
C ALA A 100 -19.26 5.95 12.71
N GLY A 101 -19.14 7.28 12.59
CA GLY A 101 -18.67 8.15 13.68
C GLY A 101 -17.18 8.01 14.02
N LEU A 102 -16.37 7.41 13.13
CA LEU A 102 -14.94 7.16 13.34
C LEU A 102 -14.06 8.31 12.83
N LEU A 103 -14.54 9.07 11.85
CA LEU A 103 -13.89 10.27 11.32
C LEU A 103 -14.79 11.49 11.47
N ARG A 104 -14.19 12.64 11.82
CA ARG A 104 -14.85 13.95 11.67
C ARG A 104 -14.77 14.41 10.22
N ARG A 105 -15.86 14.99 9.72
CA ARG A 105 -15.95 15.52 8.35
C ARG A 105 -15.04 16.74 8.15
N LEU A 106 -15.02 17.66 9.11
CA LEU A 106 -14.17 18.85 9.09
C LEU A 106 -13.91 19.36 10.52
N PRO A 107 -12.66 19.66 10.92
CA PRO A 107 -11.43 19.21 10.28
C PRO A 107 -11.30 17.67 10.36
N PRO A 108 -10.62 17.02 9.39
CA PRO A 108 -10.53 15.57 9.30
C PRO A 108 -9.64 15.00 10.42
N HIS A 109 -10.26 14.70 11.56
CA HIS A 109 -9.60 14.08 12.70
C HIS A 109 -10.32 12.80 13.13
N ARG A 110 -9.54 11.87 13.70
CA ARG A 110 -10.07 10.68 14.36
C ARG A 110 -10.91 11.09 15.56
N THR A 111 -12.09 10.50 15.70
CA THR A 111 -12.92 10.72 16.89
C THR A 111 -12.34 10.01 18.12
N ARG A 112 -12.85 10.34 19.31
CA ARG A 112 -12.53 9.57 20.54
C ARG A 112 -12.94 8.10 20.38
N ALA A 113 -14.08 7.84 19.73
CA ALA A 113 -14.55 6.49 19.42
C ALA A 113 -13.54 5.73 18.55
N ALA A 114 -13.01 6.33 17.49
CA ALA A 114 -11.96 5.72 16.68
C ALA A 114 -10.68 5.43 17.48
N ARG A 115 -10.25 6.36 18.34
CA ARG A 115 -9.09 6.13 19.22
C ARG A 115 -9.31 5.00 20.23
N HIS A 116 -10.52 4.86 20.75
CA HIS A 116 -10.88 3.78 21.66
C HIS A 116 -10.94 2.44 20.92
N ALA A 117 -11.58 2.40 19.74
CA ALA A 117 -11.65 1.20 18.89
C ALA A 117 -10.25 0.71 18.50
N LEU A 118 -9.34 1.61 18.08
CA LEU A 118 -7.96 1.25 17.76
C LEU A 118 -7.18 0.74 18.99
N ARG A 119 -7.40 1.33 20.17
CA ARG A 119 -6.76 0.85 21.42
C ARG A 119 -7.27 -0.53 21.81
N LYS A 120 -8.58 -0.75 21.76
CA LYS A 120 -9.20 -2.05 22.03
C LYS A 120 -8.68 -3.11 21.06
N LEU A 121 -8.61 -2.81 19.77
CA LEU A 121 -8.06 -3.71 18.75
C LEU A 121 -6.58 -4.01 18.99
N ARG A 122 -5.75 -3.01 19.33
CA ARG A 122 -4.34 -3.25 19.66
C ARG A 122 -4.13 -4.11 20.90
N ALA A 123 -5.02 -3.99 21.89
CA ALA A 123 -4.97 -4.84 23.07
C ALA A 123 -5.31 -6.31 22.73
N SER A 124 -6.20 -6.53 21.76
CA SER A 124 -6.55 -7.89 21.29
C SER A 124 -5.54 -8.47 20.30
N PHE A 125 -4.76 -7.65 19.59
CA PHE A 125 -3.82 -8.06 18.54
C PHE A 125 -2.41 -7.52 18.80
N PRO A 126 -1.58 -8.24 19.58
CA PRO A 126 -0.18 -7.87 19.80
C PRO A 126 0.61 -7.82 18.48
N PRO A 127 1.77 -7.13 18.44
CA PRO A 127 2.59 -7.08 17.25
C PRO A 127 2.99 -8.50 16.82
N PRO A 128 2.80 -8.87 15.54
CA PRO A 128 3.09 -10.23 15.08
C PRO A 128 4.59 -10.50 15.15
N ALA A 129 4.98 -11.64 15.73
CA ALA A 129 6.35 -12.14 15.69
C ALA A 129 6.67 -12.91 14.39
N GLY A 130 5.63 -13.42 13.71
CA GLY A 130 5.75 -14.18 12.47
C GLY A 130 4.37 -14.50 11.86
N PRO A 131 4.32 -15.11 10.66
CA PRO A 131 3.08 -15.46 9.98
C PRO A 131 2.36 -16.71 10.53
N GLU A 132 2.97 -17.44 11.46
CA GLU A 132 2.45 -18.73 11.93
C GLU A 132 1.11 -18.59 12.68
N GLY A 133 0.14 -19.44 12.32
CA GLY A 133 -1.16 -19.53 12.99
C GLY A 133 -2.16 -18.40 12.68
N LEU A 134 -1.81 -17.43 11.83
CA LEU A 134 -2.69 -16.31 11.51
C LEU A 134 -3.58 -16.60 10.30
N SER A 135 -4.87 -16.33 10.41
CA SER A 135 -5.75 -16.32 9.24
C SER A 135 -5.44 -15.14 8.33
N ALA A 136 -5.86 -15.21 7.05
CA ALA A 136 -5.70 -14.08 6.13
C ALA A 136 -6.36 -12.79 6.65
N ALA A 137 -7.47 -12.89 7.37
CA ALA A 137 -8.13 -11.75 8.00
C ALA A 137 -7.28 -11.15 9.13
N ASP A 138 -6.63 -11.99 9.94
CA ASP A 138 -5.75 -11.56 11.03
C ASP A 138 -4.48 -10.89 10.52
N VAL A 139 -3.90 -11.40 9.43
CA VAL A 139 -2.77 -10.78 8.74
C VAL A 139 -3.14 -9.37 8.27
N LEU A 140 -4.32 -9.20 7.64
CA LEU A 140 -4.80 -7.90 7.19
C LEU A 140 -5.02 -6.93 8.35
N LEU A 141 -5.59 -7.41 9.46
CA LEU A 141 -5.85 -6.59 10.63
C LEU A 141 -4.54 -6.20 11.34
N ALA A 142 -3.60 -7.12 11.49
CA ALA A 142 -2.27 -6.86 12.05
C ALA A 142 -1.52 -5.79 11.23
N VAL A 143 -1.55 -5.90 9.91
CA VAL A 143 -0.96 -4.88 9.01
C VAL A 143 -1.71 -3.55 9.09
N ALA A 144 -3.04 -3.56 9.20
CA ALA A 144 -3.81 -2.33 9.37
C ALA A 144 -3.39 -1.58 10.65
N LEU A 145 -3.21 -2.31 11.75
CA LEU A 145 -2.87 -1.77 13.07
C LEU A 145 -1.42 -1.31 13.22
N HIS A 146 -0.47 -2.11 12.71
CA HIS A 146 0.97 -1.96 12.93
C HIS A 146 1.71 -1.43 11.68
N GLY A 147 1.26 -1.78 10.49
CA GLY A 147 1.74 -1.22 9.23
C GLY A 147 2.97 -1.85 8.67
N ASP A 148 3.93 -1.01 8.31
CA ASP A 148 5.12 -1.41 7.56
C ASP A 148 5.94 -2.43 8.34
N THR A 149 5.98 -2.32 9.67
CA THR A 149 6.61 -3.32 10.56
C THR A 149 5.96 -4.69 10.47
N ALA A 150 4.63 -4.75 10.42
CA ALA A 150 3.91 -6.02 10.25
C ALA A 150 4.03 -6.56 8.81
N LEU A 151 4.09 -5.69 7.80
CA LEU A 151 4.32 -6.10 6.41
C LEU A 151 5.68 -6.80 6.24
N THR A 152 6.73 -6.22 6.82
CA THR A 152 8.09 -6.79 6.75
C THR A 152 8.21 -8.13 7.47
N VAL A 153 7.42 -8.36 8.50
CA VAL A 153 7.43 -9.62 9.27
C VAL A 153 6.55 -10.69 8.62
N LEU A 154 5.33 -10.34 8.21
CA LEU A 154 4.33 -11.31 7.75
C LEU A 154 4.48 -11.69 6.28
N VAL A 155 4.88 -10.74 5.44
CA VAL A 155 4.99 -10.94 3.98
C VAL A 155 6.26 -10.27 3.42
N PRO A 156 7.45 -10.67 3.89
CA PRO A 156 8.71 -10.00 3.55
C PRO A 156 9.00 -10.00 2.03
N ARG A 157 8.84 -11.15 1.37
CA ARG A 157 9.13 -11.30 -0.07
C ARG A 157 8.25 -10.41 -0.93
N PHE A 158 6.94 -10.40 -0.65
CA PHE A 158 6.00 -9.55 -1.38
C PHE A 158 6.23 -8.07 -1.08
N THR A 159 6.51 -7.73 0.18
CA THR A 159 6.78 -6.36 0.62
C THR A 159 7.97 -5.75 -0.12
N GLY A 160 9.08 -6.50 -0.23
CA GLY A 160 10.27 -6.09 -0.99
C GLY A 160 10.00 -5.99 -2.48
N ALA A 161 9.44 -7.04 -3.09
CA ALA A 161 9.24 -7.10 -4.54
C ALA A 161 8.21 -6.05 -5.05
N ALA A 162 7.14 -5.81 -4.30
CA ALA A 162 6.09 -4.83 -4.64
C ALA A 162 6.40 -3.41 -4.14
N GLY A 163 7.51 -3.19 -3.43
CA GLY A 163 7.90 -1.88 -2.93
C GLY A 163 6.92 -1.27 -1.92
N LEU A 164 6.26 -2.11 -1.10
CA LEU A 164 5.19 -1.64 -0.20
C LEU A 164 5.71 -0.74 0.91
N THR A 165 6.97 -0.87 1.34
CA THR A 165 7.61 -0.08 2.40
C THR A 165 8.35 1.15 1.86
N GLY A 166 8.63 1.22 0.55
CA GLY A 166 9.44 2.29 -0.04
C GLY A 166 8.73 3.63 -0.10
N ARG A 167 9.32 4.71 0.42
CA ARG A 167 8.90 6.10 0.16
C ARG A 167 9.01 6.40 -1.34
N GLY A 168 7.93 6.21 -2.09
CA GLY A 168 7.89 6.51 -3.52
C GLY A 168 8.59 5.43 -4.34
N GLY A 169 8.06 5.14 -5.53
CA GLY A 169 8.78 4.32 -6.50
C GLY A 169 10.14 4.95 -6.75
N ARG A 170 11.21 4.28 -6.35
CA ARG A 170 12.51 4.50 -6.97
C ARG A 170 12.35 3.90 -8.35
N GLN A 171 11.99 4.74 -9.33
CA GLN A 171 12.33 4.50 -10.72
C GLN A 171 13.77 4.01 -10.70
N GLU A 172 14.03 2.86 -11.29
CA GLU A 172 15.37 2.45 -11.65
C GLU A 172 16.02 3.67 -12.32
N ARG A 173 16.95 4.34 -11.63
CA ARG A 173 18.07 4.93 -12.34
C ARG A 173 18.61 3.75 -13.12
N GLY A 174 18.49 3.80 -14.45
CA GLY A 174 19.17 2.86 -15.32
C GLY A 174 20.65 2.75 -14.90
N PRO A 175 21.33 1.65 -15.24
CA PRO A 175 22.69 1.41 -14.78
C PRO A 175 23.53 2.65 -15.09
N SER A 176 23.91 3.40 -14.04
CA SER A 176 24.85 4.49 -14.19
C SER A 176 26.16 3.82 -14.49
N TRP A 177 26.57 3.88 -15.76
CA TRP A 177 27.94 3.60 -16.14
C TRP A 177 28.81 4.61 -15.39
N SER A 178 29.35 4.18 -14.24
CA SER A 178 30.54 4.76 -13.66
C SER A 178 31.72 4.22 -14.47
N GLY A 179 31.90 4.77 -15.67
CA GLY A 179 33.09 4.59 -16.49
C GLY A 179 33.95 5.85 -16.35
N GLY A 180 35.23 5.64 -16.05
CA GLY A 180 36.17 6.64 -15.56
C GLY A 180 36.25 7.91 -16.40
N GLY A 181 36.44 9.02 -15.70
CA GLY A 181 36.94 10.25 -16.32
C GLY A 181 38.34 10.01 -16.84
N GLU A 182 38.50 10.03 -18.14
CA GLU A 182 39.76 10.33 -18.79
C GLU A 182 39.62 11.73 -19.39
N GLY A 183 40.25 12.69 -18.70
CA GLY A 183 40.40 14.06 -19.17
C GLY A 183 41.34 14.08 -20.37
N GLY A 184 40.78 14.06 -21.57
CA GLY A 184 41.46 14.49 -22.78
C GLY A 184 41.38 16.00 -22.90
N GLY A 185 42.47 16.68 -22.54
CA GLY A 185 42.62 18.13 -22.70
C GLY A 185 42.47 18.53 -24.16
N PHE A 186 41.51 19.42 -24.43
CA PHE A 186 41.47 20.14 -25.70
C PHE A 186 42.46 21.30 -25.62
N THR A 187 43.70 21.03 -26.05
CA THR A 187 44.73 22.04 -26.27
C THR A 187 44.27 22.96 -27.39
N GLY A 188 44.22 24.26 -27.12
CA GLY A 188 43.85 25.27 -28.11
C GLY A 188 44.86 25.34 -29.26
N CYS A 189 44.33 25.49 -30.48
CA CYS A 189 45.11 26.00 -31.61
C CYS A 189 44.79 27.50 -31.75
N ALA A 190 45.69 28.32 -31.22
CA ALA A 190 45.90 29.69 -31.67
C ALA A 190 47.19 29.71 -32.49
N GLY A 191 47.16 30.31 -33.67
CA GLY A 191 48.37 30.58 -34.47
C GLY A 191 48.16 30.46 -35.96
N GLY A 192 47.89 31.58 -36.63
CA GLY A 192 48.16 31.72 -38.06
C GLY A 192 49.62 32.07 -38.31
N TRP A 193 50.12 31.75 -39.50
CA TRP A 193 51.08 32.55 -40.27
C TRP A 193 51.26 31.95 -41.69
N GLU A 194 51.11 32.86 -42.65
CA GLU A 194 51.71 33.02 -43.99
C GLU A 194 52.47 31.87 -44.67
N ALA A 195 52.07 31.58 -45.93
CA ALA A 195 52.90 31.71 -47.13
C ALA A 195 52.01 31.74 -48.39
#